data_AF-A0A354URT6-F1
#
_entry.id   AF-A0A354URT6-F1
#
_cell.length_a   1.000
_cell.length_b   1.000
_cell.length_c   1.000
_cell.angle_alpha   90.00
_cell.angle_beta   90.00
_cell.angle_gamma   90.00
#
_symmetry.space_group_name_H-M   'P 1'
#
loop_
_entity.id
_entity.type
_entity.pdbx_description
1 polymer ?
#
loop_
_entity_poly.entity_id
_entity_poly.type
_entity_poly.pdbx_seq_one_letter_code
_entity_poly.pdbx_strand_id
1 'polypeptide(L)'
;MLYFVSTPIGNLADMTYRGVSVLNEADVIACEDTRHTLPLLNRYGIKKQLVTYQKFNEAAASEKIIEMLKAGKTVAVVSDAGTPLLSDPGAYLVKALLRENLPFTLVPGANAILPALTLSGLKTDRFSFIGFLPEKNSECEALLASYEALPSTLVFYCAPHDLEKTVARLFKAFGDRKAVAVKELTKLHETRYEFTLSSFPEIDERGEFVILVEGGESKKELSELPVEEHIALYLSEGLSKMEAIKKVAKERGVPKSSL
;
A
#
# COMPACT_ATOMS: atom_id res chain seq x y z
N MET A 1 -15.70 -17.27 16.41
CA MET A 1 -14.34 -17.01 15.88
C MET A 1 -14.49 -16.23 14.59
N LEU A 2 -13.65 -15.23 14.34
CA LEU A 2 -13.66 -14.49 13.07
C LEU A 2 -12.44 -14.83 12.20
N TYR A 3 -12.67 -14.99 10.89
CA TYR A 3 -11.61 -15.19 9.91
C TYR A 3 -11.64 -14.07 8.88
N PHE A 4 -10.57 -13.30 8.76
CA PHE A 4 -10.32 -12.58 7.52
C PHE A 4 -9.79 -13.57 6.49
N VAL A 5 -10.30 -13.54 5.26
CA VAL A 5 -9.90 -14.48 4.20
C VAL A 5 -9.51 -13.69 2.97
N SER A 6 -8.24 -13.81 2.56
CA SER A 6 -7.79 -13.20 1.31
C SER A 6 -8.45 -13.90 0.11
N THR A 7 -9.00 -13.11 -0.81
CA THR A 7 -9.63 -13.56 -2.06
C THR A 7 -8.70 -13.31 -3.26
N PRO A 8 -8.91 -14.00 -4.39
CA PRO A 8 -8.12 -13.76 -5.60
C PRO A 8 -8.20 -12.31 -6.11
N ILE A 9 -7.17 -11.85 -6.81
CA ILE A 9 -7.09 -10.47 -7.38
C ILE A 9 -7.33 -10.42 -8.90
N GLY A 10 -7.75 -11.53 -9.50
CA GLY A 10 -7.99 -11.61 -10.94
C GLY A 10 -8.11 -13.05 -11.45
N ASN A 11 -7.29 -13.95 -10.93
CA ASN A 11 -7.34 -15.37 -11.26
C ASN A 11 -7.94 -16.21 -10.14
N LEU A 12 -9.10 -16.82 -10.39
CA LEU A 12 -9.79 -17.65 -9.40
C LEU A 12 -8.92 -18.78 -8.84
N ALA A 13 -7.92 -19.27 -9.58
CA ALA A 13 -6.99 -20.30 -9.13
C ALA A 13 -6.05 -19.87 -7.99
N ASP A 14 -5.93 -18.57 -7.71
CA ASP A 14 -5.11 -18.05 -6.61
C ASP A 14 -5.78 -18.17 -5.24
N MET A 15 -6.99 -18.73 -5.20
CA MET A 15 -7.67 -19.03 -3.95
C MET A 15 -6.93 -20.15 -3.20
N THR A 16 -6.69 -19.97 -1.90
CA THR A 16 -6.04 -21.01 -1.10
C THR A 16 -7.04 -22.10 -0.71
N TYR A 17 -6.56 -23.35 -0.63
CA TYR A 17 -7.37 -24.46 -0.10
C TYR A 17 -7.95 -24.16 1.28
N ARG A 18 -7.15 -23.52 2.15
CA ARG A 18 -7.61 -23.09 3.48
C ARG A 18 -8.71 -22.04 3.41
N GLY A 19 -8.61 -21.08 2.48
CA GLY A 19 -9.65 -20.09 2.26
C GLY A 19 -10.97 -20.74 1.86
N VAL A 20 -10.94 -21.68 0.92
CA VAL A 20 -12.14 -22.45 0.51
C VAL A 20 -12.74 -23.20 1.71
N SER A 21 -11.93 -23.91 2.50
CA SER A 21 -12.40 -24.63 3.70
C SER A 21 -13.08 -23.70 4.69
N VAL A 22 -12.42 -22.57 5.04
CA VAL A 22 -12.95 -21.60 6.02
C VAL A 22 -14.24 -20.96 5.53
N LEU A 23 -14.33 -20.56 4.25
CA LEU A 23 -15.57 -20.02 3.70
C LEU A 23 -16.70 -21.07 3.69
N ASN A 24 -16.37 -22.34 3.47
CA ASN A 24 -17.33 -23.44 3.49
C ASN A 24 -17.76 -23.84 4.92
N GLU A 25 -16.93 -23.60 5.92
CA GLU A 25 -17.22 -23.91 7.33
C GLU A 25 -17.90 -22.76 8.07
N ALA A 26 -17.65 -21.50 7.67
CA ALA A 26 -18.27 -20.33 8.29
C ALA A 26 -19.80 -20.39 8.26
N ASP A 27 -20.45 -19.84 9.30
CA ASP A 27 -21.91 -19.72 9.35
C ASP A 27 -22.38 -18.58 8.43
N VAL A 28 -21.60 -17.49 8.38
CA VAL A 28 -21.89 -16.27 7.64
C VAL A 28 -20.62 -15.75 6.99
N ILE A 29 -20.75 -15.24 5.77
CA ILE A 29 -19.68 -14.53 5.07
C ILE A 29 -20.06 -13.06 4.97
N ALA A 30 -19.25 -12.20 5.56
CA ALA A 30 -19.31 -10.75 5.40
C ALA A 30 -18.44 -10.31 4.23
N CYS A 31 -19.01 -9.55 3.30
CA CYS A 31 -18.33 -9.12 2.07
C CYS A 31 -18.69 -7.68 1.70
N GLU A 32 -17.80 -7.02 0.94
CA GLU A 32 -18.03 -5.65 0.46
C GLU A 32 -19.16 -5.58 -0.58
N ASP A 33 -19.06 -6.38 -1.65
CA ASP A 33 -20.13 -6.55 -2.62
C ASP A 33 -20.53 -8.02 -2.78
N THR A 34 -21.81 -8.31 -2.53
CA THR A 34 -22.37 -9.65 -2.72
C THR A 34 -22.33 -10.07 -4.18
N ARG A 35 -22.38 -9.13 -5.13
CA ARG A 35 -22.33 -9.39 -6.57
C ARG A 35 -20.94 -9.80 -7.03
N HIS A 36 -19.87 -9.30 -6.39
CA HIS A 36 -18.50 -9.74 -6.65
C HIS A 36 -18.18 -11.06 -5.95
N THR A 37 -18.65 -11.22 -4.72
CA THR A 37 -18.36 -12.42 -3.91
C THR A 37 -19.12 -13.66 -4.39
N LEU A 38 -20.35 -13.51 -4.89
CA LEU A 38 -21.18 -14.65 -5.28
C LEU A 38 -20.58 -15.51 -6.42
N PRO A 39 -20.02 -14.95 -7.51
CA PRO A 39 -19.30 -15.72 -8.52
C PRO A 39 -18.13 -16.55 -7.96
N LEU A 40 -17.36 -15.98 -7.03
CA LEU A 40 -16.27 -16.70 -6.35
C LEU A 40 -16.82 -17.90 -5.57
N LEU A 41 -17.87 -17.71 -4.76
CA LEU A 41 -18.47 -18.80 -3.99
C LEU A 41 -19.06 -19.89 -4.89
N ASN A 42 -19.74 -19.49 -5.98
CA ASN A 42 -20.30 -20.41 -6.95
C ASN A 42 -19.22 -21.28 -7.63
N ARG A 43 -18.06 -20.69 -7.98
CA ARG A 43 -16.92 -21.43 -8.56
C ARG A 43 -16.48 -22.59 -7.67
N TYR A 44 -16.53 -22.39 -6.35
CA TYR A 44 -16.11 -23.34 -5.34
C TYR A 44 -17.27 -24.16 -4.74
N GLY A 45 -18.49 -24.00 -5.24
CA GLY A 45 -19.67 -24.73 -4.75
C GLY A 45 -20.11 -24.33 -3.33
N ILE A 46 -19.70 -23.17 -2.85
CA ILE A 46 -19.99 -22.70 -1.49
C ILE A 46 -21.35 -21.99 -1.46
N LYS A 47 -22.25 -22.45 -0.58
CA LYS A 47 -23.56 -21.83 -0.34
C LYS A 47 -23.66 -21.36 1.10
N LYS A 48 -23.55 -20.05 1.31
CA LYS A 48 -23.59 -19.42 2.65
C LYS A 48 -24.41 -18.15 2.63
N GLN A 49 -24.87 -17.75 3.81
CA GLN A 49 -25.49 -16.45 4.00
C GLN A 49 -24.42 -15.37 3.80
N LEU A 50 -24.69 -14.45 2.86
CA LEU A 50 -23.88 -13.24 2.67
C LEU A 50 -24.46 -12.09 3.50
N VAL A 51 -23.59 -11.31 4.13
CA VAL A 51 -23.93 -10.03 4.77
C VAL A 51 -23.01 -8.94 4.23
N THR A 52 -23.59 -7.79 3.91
CA THR A 52 -22.82 -6.66 3.37
C THR A 52 -22.03 -5.97 4.47
N TYR A 53 -20.74 -5.76 4.22
CA TYR A 53 -19.80 -5.06 5.09
C TYR A 53 -18.97 -4.08 4.24
N GLN A 54 -19.39 -2.82 4.21
CA GLN A 54 -18.82 -1.79 3.35
C GLN A 54 -18.20 -0.66 4.17
N LYS A 55 -17.32 0.12 3.54
CA LYS A 55 -16.62 1.22 4.21
C LYS A 55 -17.55 2.30 4.78
N PHE A 56 -18.65 2.63 4.07
CA PHE A 56 -19.59 3.67 4.51
C PHE A 56 -20.43 3.29 5.72
N ASN A 57 -20.64 1.99 5.96
CA ASN A 57 -21.46 1.48 7.07
C ASN A 57 -20.64 0.64 8.07
N GLU A 58 -19.32 0.76 8.02
CA GLU A 58 -18.38 -0.14 8.68
C GLU A 58 -18.65 -0.26 10.18
N ALA A 59 -18.97 0.85 10.85
CA ALA A 59 -19.27 0.86 12.28
C ALA A 59 -20.50 0.00 12.64
N ALA A 60 -21.65 0.30 12.04
CA ALA A 60 -22.89 -0.42 12.31
C ALA A 60 -22.84 -1.88 11.84
N ALA A 61 -22.16 -2.15 10.71
CA ALA A 61 -21.97 -3.51 10.21
C ALA A 61 -21.05 -4.33 11.13
N SER A 62 -20.03 -3.69 11.72
CA SER A 62 -19.16 -4.33 12.71
C SER A 62 -19.92 -4.77 13.96
N GLU A 63 -20.83 -3.94 14.48
CA GLU A 63 -21.64 -4.29 15.66
C GLU A 63 -22.46 -5.58 15.42
N LYS A 64 -23.09 -5.71 14.26
CA LYS A 64 -23.82 -6.92 13.88
C LYS A 64 -22.91 -8.16 13.82
N ILE A 65 -21.69 -8.01 13.30
CA ILE A 65 -20.71 -9.10 13.28
C ILE A 65 -20.31 -9.50 14.69
N ILE A 66 -20.08 -8.52 15.58
CA ILE A 66 -19.77 -8.77 16.99
C ILE A 66 -20.91 -9.53 17.68
N GLU A 67 -22.17 -9.17 17.45
CA GLU A 67 -23.33 -9.89 17.97
C GLU A 67 -23.37 -11.35 17.49
N MET A 68 -23.11 -11.58 16.19
CA MET A 68 -23.04 -12.94 15.63
C MET A 68 -21.94 -13.77 16.32
N LEU A 69 -20.77 -13.19 16.51
CA LEU A 69 -19.65 -13.86 17.18
C LEU A 69 -19.97 -14.17 18.65
N LYS A 70 -20.61 -13.25 19.37
CA LYS A 70 -21.07 -13.48 20.75
C LYS A 70 -22.15 -14.55 20.84
N ALA A 71 -22.97 -14.71 19.81
CA ALA A 71 -23.92 -15.80 19.67
C ALA A 71 -23.28 -17.16 19.29
N GLY A 72 -21.94 -17.24 19.26
CA GLY A 72 -21.20 -18.47 18.96
C GLY A 72 -21.01 -18.76 17.47
N LYS A 73 -21.43 -17.86 16.58
CA LYS A 73 -21.24 -18.05 15.14
C LYS A 73 -19.78 -17.87 14.72
N THR A 74 -19.41 -18.56 13.66
CA THR A 74 -18.18 -18.34 12.91
C THR A 74 -18.46 -17.42 11.73
N VAL A 75 -17.73 -16.31 11.65
CA VAL A 75 -17.88 -15.31 10.59
C VAL A 75 -16.60 -15.25 9.77
N ALA A 76 -16.72 -15.37 8.45
CA ALA A 76 -15.63 -15.07 7.53
C ALA A 76 -15.84 -13.67 6.92
N VAL A 77 -14.78 -12.89 6.80
CA VAL A 77 -14.77 -11.56 6.18
C VAL A 77 -13.88 -11.61 4.94
N VAL A 78 -14.42 -11.19 3.80
CA VAL A 78 -13.70 -11.08 2.53
C VAL A 78 -13.80 -9.64 2.00
N SER A 79 -12.79 -9.19 1.28
CA SER A 79 -12.90 -8.03 0.39
C SER A 79 -13.16 -8.49 -1.04
N ASP A 80 -13.53 -7.56 -1.92
CA ASP A 80 -13.84 -7.88 -3.32
C ASP A 80 -12.62 -8.50 -4.03
N ALA A 81 -11.41 -8.10 -3.66
CA ALA A 81 -10.17 -8.68 -4.16
C ALA A 81 -9.02 -8.55 -3.14
N GLY A 82 -8.24 -9.61 -2.97
CA GLY A 82 -7.00 -9.57 -2.19
C GLY A 82 -7.22 -9.73 -0.70
N THR A 83 -6.34 -9.11 0.09
CA THR A 83 -6.35 -9.26 1.56
C THR A 83 -7.18 -8.17 2.20
N PRO A 84 -8.21 -8.51 3.01
CA PRO A 84 -9.00 -7.52 3.74
C PRO A 84 -8.12 -6.54 4.55
N LEU A 85 -8.63 -5.33 4.78
CA LEU A 85 -7.98 -4.18 5.42
C LEU A 85 -6.91 -3.45 4.58
N LEU A 86 -6.39 -4.03 3.49
CA LEU A 86 -5.40 -3.35 2.64
C LEU A 86 -6.10 -2.48 1.59
N SER A 87 -6.36 -1.22 1.97
CA SER A 87 -7.22 -0.27 1.23
C SER A 87 -8.72 -0.61 1.23
N ASP A 88 -9.10 -1.70 1.91
CA ASP A 88 -10.45 -2.20 2.08
C ASP A 88 -11.03 -1.88 3.48
N PRO A 89 -12.35 -2.02 3.71
CA PRO A 89 -12.94 -1.96 5.06
C PRO A 89 -12.41 -3.09 5.97
N GLY A 90 -12.48 -2.89 7.29
CA GLY A 90 -12.10 -3.90 8.29
C GLY A 90 -11.42 -3.34 9.53
N ALA A 91 -10.86 -2.13 9.47
CA ALA A 91 -10.12 -1.51 10.57
C ALA A 91 -11.03 -1.24 11.78
N TYR A 92 -12.28 -0.85 11.56
CA TYR A 92 -13.24 -0.66 12.66
C TYR A 92 -13.58 -1.99 13.32
N LEU A 93 -13.76 -3.04 12.52
CA LEU A 93 -14.08 -4.38 13.02
C LEU A 93 -12.94 -4.96 13.85
N VAL A 94 -11.68 -4.83 13.42
CA VAL A 94 -10.52 -5.26 14.23
C VAL A 94 -10.49 -4.55 15.58
N LYS A 95 -10.71 -3.23 15.62
CA LYS A 95 -10.78 -2.48 16.89
C LYS A 95 -11.92 -2.98 17.79
N ALA A 96 -13.09 -3.25 17.22
CA ALA A 96 -14.22 -3.79 17.95
C ALA A 96 -13.93 -5.19 18.49
N LEU A 97 -13.34 -6.09 17.70
CA LEU A 97 -12.95 -7.44 18.11
C LEU A 97 -11.98 -7.40 19.29
N LEU A 98 -10.95 -6.55 19.21
CA LEU A 98 -9.96 -6.37 20.29
C LEU A 98 -10.62 -5.84 21.57
N ARG A 99 -11.51 -4.84 21.45
CA ARG A 99 -12.23 -4.26 22.60
C ARG A 99 -13.09 -5.31 23.31
N GLU A 100 -13.75 -6.18 22.56
CA GLU A 100 -14.63 -7.22 23.10
C GLU A 100 -13.88 -8.51 23.46
N ASN A 101 -12.55 -8.54 23.29
CA ASN A 101 -11.70 -9.72 23.48
C ASN A 101 -12.19 -10.96 22.70
N LEU A 102 -12.67 -10.74 21.47
CA LEU A 102 -13.16 -11.80 20.58
C LEU A 102 -12.02 -12.32 19.68
N PRO A 103 -11.88 -13.64 19.53
CA PRO A 103 -10.77 -14.22 18.79
C PRO A 103 -10.99 -14.04 17.28
N PHE A 104 -9.92 -13.65 16.59
CA PHE A 104 -9.88 -13.54 15.14
C PHE A 104 -8.53 -13.95 14.57
N THR A 105 -8.50 -14.31 13.29
CA THR A 105 -7.26 -14.64 12.57
C THR A 105 -7.38 -14.30 11.08
N LEU A 106 -6.27 -14.42 10.36
CA LEU A 106 -6.18 -14.23 8.91
C LEU A 106 -5.89 -15.56 8.20
N VAL A 107 -6.64 -15.85 7.15
CA VAL A 107 -6.26 -16.82 6.12
C VAL A 107 -5.50 -16.06 5.03
N PRO A 108 -4.16 -16.24 4.95
CA PRO A 108 -3.36 -15.54 3.97
C PRO A 108 -3.70 -16.03 2.55
N GLY A 109 -3.39 -15.20 1.57
CA GLY A 109 -3.61 -15.52 0.16
C GLY A 109 -3.15 -14.39 -0.73
N ALA A 110 -3.84 -14.23 -1.86
CA ALA A 110 -3.48 -13.23 -2.87
C ALA A 110 -3.48 -11.80 -2.31
N ASN A 111 -2.54 -11.01 -2.83
CA ASN A 111 -2.45 -9.57 -2.64
C ASN A 111 -1.70 -8.99 -3.85
N ALA A 112 -1.96 -7.74 -4.20
CA ALA A 112 -1.35 -7.13 -5.38
C ALA A 112 0.07 -6.58 -5.11
N ILE A 113 0.40 -6.27 -3.84
CA ILE A 113 1.66 -5.61 -3.45
C ILE A 113 2.88 -6.51 -3.69
N LEU A 114 2.86 -7.74 -3.17
CA LEU A 114 4.02 -8.64 -3.21
C LEU A 114 4.35 -9.14 -4.63
N PRO A 115 3.38 -9.56 -5.46
CA PRO A 115 3.65 -9.87 -6.86
C PRO A 115 4.21 -8.67 -7.62
N ALA A 116 3.65 -7.47 -7.42
CA ALA A 116 4.14 -6.26 -8.07
C ALA A 116 5.59 -5.92 -7.66
N LEU A 117 5.92 -6.04 -6.36
CA LEU A 117 7.29 -5.88 -5.86
C LEU A 117 8.24 -6.90 -6.51
N THR A 118 7.81 -8.17 -6.57
CA THR A 118 8.60 -9.25 -7.19
C THR A 118 8.87 -8.98 -8.67
N LEU A 119 7.86 -8.52 -9.40
CA LEU A 119 7.96 -8.21 -10.83
C LEU A 119 8.70 -6.89 -11.11
N SER A 120 8.81 -5.99 -10.14
CA SER A 120 9.42 -4.69 -10.36
C SER A 120 10.91 -4.74 -10.66
N GLY A 121 11.64 -5.63 -9.99
CA GLY A 121 13.11 -5.61 -9.98
C GLY A 121 13.72 -4.45 -9.17
N LEU A 122 12.88 -3.67 -8.46
CA LEU A 122 13.35 -2.67 -7.50
C LEU A 122 13.79 -3.34 -6.19
N LYS A 123 14.43 -2.57 -5.32
CA LYS A 123 14.84 -3.04 -3.99
C LYS A 123 13.64 -3.51 -3.17
N THR A 124 13.73 -4.70 -2.59
CA THR A 124 12.64 -5.31 -1.79
C THR A 124 13.01 -5.51 -0.32
N ASP A 125 14.21 -5.10 0.11
CA ASP A 125 14.65 -5.19 1.51
C ASP A 125 13.82 -4.28 2.42
N ARG A 126 13.39 -3.12 1.90
CA ARG A 126 12.47 -2.21 2.56
C ARG A 126 11.55 -1.61 1.50
N PHE A 127 10.25 -1.57 1.80
CA PHE A 127 9.26 -0.89 0.98
C PHE A 127 8.21 -0.22 1.85
N SER A 128 7.55 0.79 1.30
CA SER A 128 6.41 1.47 1.91
C SER A 128 5.20 1.30 1.00
N PHE A 129 4.08 0.84 1.56
CA PHE A 129 2.80 0.82 0.86
C PHE A 129 2.01 2.07 1.21
N ILE A 130 1.69 2.89 0.21
CA ILE A 130 0.97 4.15 0.35
C ILE A 130 -0.53 3.98 0.01
N GLY A 131 -0.85 3.03 -0.88
CA GLY A 131 -2.21 2.82 -1.38
C GLY A 131 -2.57 3.82 -2.48
N PHE A 132 -3.82 4.25 -2.52
CA PHE A 132 -4.33 5.21 -3.50
C PHE A 132 -3.98 6.65 -3.10
N LEU A 133 -3.62 7.48 -4.08
CA LEU A 133 -3.36 8.90 -3.82
C LEU A 133 -4.67 9.67 -3.54
N PRO A 134 -4.68 10.62 -2.59
CA PRO A 134 -5.84 11.48 -2.36
C PRO A 134 -6.25 12.24 -3.62
N GLU A 135 -7.55 12.36 -3.88
CA GLU A 135 -8.06 13.12 -5.04
C GLU A 135 -7.67 14.61 -4.95
N LYS A 136 -7.74 15.19 -3.75
CA LYS A 136 -7.41 16.59 -3.50
C LYS A 136 -5.91 16.84 -3.58
N ASN A 137 -5.51 17.78 -4.44
CA ASN A 137 -4.10 18.06 -4.70
C ASN A 137 -3.29 18.42 -3.45
N SER A 138 -3.81 19.28 -2.57
CA SER A 138 -3.09 19.68 -1.36
C SER A 138 -2.80 18.50 -0.42
N GLU A 139 -3.75 17.56 -0.31
CA GLU A 139 -3.60 16.38 0.55
C GLU A 139 -2.61 15.37 -0.05
N CYS A 140 -2.65 15.20 -1.37
CA CYS A 140 -1.67 14.37 -2.06
C CYS A 140 -0.26 14.94 -2.01
N GLU A 141 -0.08 16.25 -2.20
CA GLU A 141 1.24 16.90 -2.10
C GLU A 141 1.80 16.76 -0.68
N ALA A 142 0.97 17.01 0.34
CA ALA A 142 1.36 16.83 1.74
C ALA A 142 1.73 15.38 2.05
N LEU A 143 0.98 14.40 1.53
CA LEU A 143 1.28 12.98 1.67
C LEU A 143 2.63 12.65 1.03
N LEU A 144 2.81 12.97 -0.25
CA LEU A 144 4.00 12.61 -1.02
C LEU A 144 5.27 13.27 -0.48
N ALA A 145 5.20 14.49 0.03
CA ALA A 145 6.34 15.18 0.64
C ALA A 145 7.01 14.36 1.75
N SER A 146 6.24 13.57 2.51
CA SER A 146 6.79 12.73 3.58
C SER A 146 7.61 11.52 3.09
N TYR A 147 7.50 11.17 1.80
CA TYR A 147 8.18 10.04 1.18
C TYR A 147 9.32 10.43 0.23
N GLU A 148 9.53 11.73 0.01
CA GLU A 148 10.53 12.23 -0.95
C GLU A 148 11.92 11.66 -0.65
N ALA A 149 12.43 11.81 0.57
CA ALA A 149 13.78 11.34 0.93
C ALA A 149 13.83 9.88 1.43
N LEU A 150 12.75 9.10 1.28
CA LEU A 150 12.68 7.75 1.85
C LEU A 150 13.41 6.75 0.94
N PRO A 151 14.45 6.04 1.42
CA PRO A 151 15.28 5.15 0.58
C PRO A 151 14.65 3.80 0.26
N SER A 152 13.41 3.55 0.69
CA SER A 152 12.67 2.33 0.41
C SER A 152 11.83 2.46 -0.85
N THR A 153 11.62 1.36 -1.58
CA THR A 153 10.67 1.32 -2.70
C THR A 153 9.27 1.76 -2.24
N LEU A 154 8.61 2.61 -3.01
CA LEU A 154 7.28 3.14 -2.72
C LEU A 154 6.26 2.40 -3.59
N VAL A 155 5.16 1.91 -2.99
CA VAL A 155 4.12 1.14 -3.68
C VAL A 155 2.78 1.87 -3.60
N PHE A 156 2.18 2.09 -4.77
CA PHE A 156 0.90 2.78 -4.96
C PHE A 156 -0.09 1.88 -5.69
N TYR A 157 -1.35 1.96 -5.28
CA TYR A 157 -2.45 1.48 -6.11
C TYR A 157 -2.94 2.62 -7.00
N CYS A 158 -3.32 2.28 -8.22
CA CYS A 158 -3.82 3.24 -9.19
C CYS A 158 -5.12 2.72 -9.80
N ALA A 159 -6.16 3.53 -9.70
CA ALA A 159 -7.48 3.23 -10.24
C ALA A 159 -7.44 3.25 -11.78
N PRO A 160 -8.39 2.57 -12.45
CA PRO A 160 -8.52 2.65 -13.90
C PRO A 160 -8.64 4.12 -14.34
N HIS A 161 -7.96 4.48 -15.44
CA HIS A 161 -7.97 5.84 -16.03
C HIS A 161 -7.28 6.96 -15.21
N ASP A 162 -6.68 6.66 -14.06
CA ASP A 162 -5.95 7.65 -13.25
C ASP A 162 -4.42 7.55 -13.45
N LEU A 163 -3.95 6.74 -14.39
CA LEU A 163 -2.55 6.34 -14.51
C LEU A 163 -1.63 7.50 -14.87
N GLU A 164 -1.85 8.17 -16.00
CA GLU A 164 -1.06 9.35 -16.41
C GLU A 164 -1.07 10.43 -15.33
N LYS A 165 -2.25 10.71 -14.77
CA LYS A 165 -2.42 11.70 -13.69
C LYS A 165 -1.63 11.32 -12.44
N THR A 166 -1.63 10.04 -12.06
CA THR A 166 -0.87 9.52 -10.92
C THR A 166 0.63 9.66 -11.17
N VAL A 167 1.12 9.25 -12.34
CA VAL A 167 2.53 9.36 -12.71
C VAL A 167 2.99 10.82 -12.74
N ALA A 168 2.19 11.74 -13.29
CA ALA A 168 2.50 13.16 -13.29
C ALA A 168 2.64 13.75 -11.87
N ARG A 169 1.78 13.32 -10.92
CA ARG A 169 1.88 13.75 -9.51
C ARG A 169 3.11 13.17 -8.82
N LEU A 170 3.43 11.91 -9.10
CA LEU A 170 4.64 11.27 -8.60
C LEU A 170 5.90 11.97 -9.13
N PHE A 171 5.94 12.29 -10.44
CA PHE A 171 7.04 13.05 -11.04
C PHE A 171 7.22 14.42 -10.35
N LYS A 172 6.13 15.16 -10.15
CA LYS A 172 6.16 16.46 -9.46
C LYS A 172 6.75 16.35 -8.05
N ALA A 173 6.44 15.28 -7.32
CA ALA A 173 6.87 15.12 -5.94
C ALA A 173 8.28 14.52 -5.80
N PHE A 174 8.68 13.63 -6.72
CA PHE A 174 9.86 12.79 -6.55
C PHE A 174 10.97 13.04 -7.56
N GLY A 175 10.71 13.85 -8.58
CA GLY A 175 11.60 14.05 -9.72
C GLY A 175 11.65 12.82 -10.62
N ASP A 176 12.72 12.71 -11.40
CA ASP A 176 12.85 11.67 -12.43
C ASP A 176 13.38 10.34 -11.89
N ARG A 177 12.59 9.67 -11.05
CA ARG A 177 12.92 8.35 -10.50
C ARG A 177 12.53 7.24 -11.44
N LYS A 178 13.23 6.09 -11.34
CA LYS A 178 12.77 4.87 -11.98
C LYS A 178 11.46 4.41 -11.35
N ALA A 179 10.57 3.91 -12.19
CA ALA A 179 9.29 3.38 -11.78
C ALA A 179 8.91 2.16 -12.63
N VAL A 180 8.06 1.33 -12.06
CA VAL A 180 7.45 0.18 -12.73
C VAL A 180 5.95 0.22 -12.49
N ALA A 181 5.15 0.05 -13.53
CA ALA A 181 3.72 -0.18 -13.42
C ALA A 181 3.43 -1.62 -13.84
N VAL A 182 2.72 -2.37 -12.99
CA VAL A 182 2.25 -3.71 -13.31
C VAL A 182 0.74 -3.67 -13.48
N LYS A 183 0.29 -4.00 -14.68
CA LYS A 183 -1.11 -3.97 -15.12
C LYS A 183 -1.74 -5.34 -14.97
N GLU A 184 -2.99 -5.39 -14.49
CA GLU A 184 -3.85 -6.57 -14.57
C GLU A 184 -3.20 -7.83 -13.96
N LEU A 185 -2.56 -7.68 -12.79
CA LEU A 185 -1.90 -8.75 -12.06
C LEU A 185 -2.77 -10.01 -11.97
N THR A 186 -2.17 -11.17 -12.26
CA THR A 186 -2.77 -12.52 -12.31
C THR A 186 -3.77 -12.76 -13.45
N LYS A 187 -4.22 -11.72 -14.16
CA LYS A 187 -5.21 -11.85 -15.24
C LYS A 187 -4.53 -12.20 -16.57
N LEU A 188 -5.34 -12.44 -17.60
CA LEU A 188 -4.86 -12.89 -18.92
C LEU A 188 -3.85 -11.93 -19.59
N HIS A 189 -3.98 -10.63 -19.32
CA HIS A 189 -3.17 -9.57 -19.93
C HIS A 189 -2.22 -8.90 -18.92
N GLU A 190 -1.71 -9.67 -17.95
CA GLU A 190 -0.69 -9.18 -17.02
C GLU A 190 0.50 -8.61 -17.79
N THR A 191 0.81 -7.32 -17.56
CA THR A 191 1.87 -6.63 -18.30
C THR A 191 2.69 -5.75 -17.38
N ARG A 192 4.02 -5.79 -17.54
CA ARG A 192 4.98 -4.96 -16.80
C ARG A 192 5.49 -3.83 -17.70
N TYR A 193 5.43 -2.61 -17.20
CA TYR A 193 5.98 -1.42 -17.84
C TYR A 193 7.05 -0.81 -16.94
N GLU A 194 8.26 -0.63 -17.47
CA GLU A 194 9.36 0.04 -16.79
C GLU A 194 9.64 1.37 -17.47
N PHE A 195 9.81 2.42 -16.68
CA PHE A 195 9.96 3.79 -17.16
C PHE A 195 10.67 4.66 -16.12
N THR A 196 10.98 5.90 -16.49
CA THR A 196 11.30 6.95 -15.52
C THR A 196 10.11 7.89 -15.43
N LEU A 197 9.89 8.51 -14.27
CA LEU A 197 8.71 9.35 -14.04
C LEU A 197 8.59 10.53 -15.03
N SER A 198 9.69 10.98 -15.65
CA SER A 198 9.68 11.99 -16.71
C SER A 198 9.28 11.46 -18.10
N SER A 199 9.37 10.14 -18.32
CA SER A 199 9.21 9.49 -19.62
C SER A 199 8.26 8.29 -19.53
N PHE A 200 7.03 8.56 -19.11
CA PHE A 200 5.97 7.56 -19.07
C PHE A 200 5.53 7.18 -20.50
N PRO A 201 5.50 5.88 -20.86
CA PRO A 201 5.07 5.45 -22.20
C PRO A 201 3.55 5.59 -22.38
N GLU A 202 3.11 5.85 -23.61
CA GLU A 202 1.69 5.77 -23.97
C GLU A 202 1.23 4.30 -23.92
N ILE A 203 0.31 3.99 -23.01
CA ILE A 203 -0.19 2.63 -22.78
C ILE A 203 -1.71 2.63 -22.57
N ASP A 204 -2.35 1.48 -22.83
CA ASP A 204 -3.79 1.32 -22.56
C ASP A 204 -4.06 1.40 -21.05
N GLU A 205 -4.64 2.51 -20.60
CA GLU A 205 -4.94 2.77 -19.18
C GLU A 205 -6.14 2.00 -18.63
N ARG A 206 -6.84 1.20 -19.45
CA ARG A 206 -7.94 0.37 -18.96
C ARG A 206 -7.42 -0.77 -18.10
N GLY A 207 -7.94 -0.90 -16.89
CA GLY A 207 -7.61 -1.96 -15.95
C GLY A 207 -6.97 -1.43 -14.69
N GLU A 208 -6.51 -2.34 -13.84
CA GLU A 208 -5.95 -2.02 -12.53
C GLU A 208 -4.42 -2.04 -12.58
N PHE A 209 -3.80 -1.09 -11.89
CA PHE A 209 -2.34 -0.94 -11.87
C PHE A 209 -1.81 -0.88 -10.44
N VAL A 210 -0.66 -1.52 -10.24
CA VAL A 210 0.22 -1.25 -9.08
C VAL A 210 1.46 -0.54 -9.61
N ILE A 211 1.74 0.65 -9.07
CA ILE A 211 2.90 1.46 -9.44
C ILE A 211 3.93 1.37 -8.33
N LEU A 212 5.16 1.07 -8.69
CA LEU A 212 6.31 1.03 -7.81
C LEU A 212 7.30 2.11 -8.23
N VAL A 213 7.76 2.91 -7.29
CA VAL A 213 8.74 3.97 -7.52
C VAL A 213 9.98 3.68 -6.71
N GLU A 214 11.14 3.86 -7.34
CA GLU A 214 12.44 3.76 -6.67
C GLU A 214 12.51 4.70 -5.46
N GLY A 215 13.17 4.22 -4.39
CA GLY A 215 13.39 5.01 -3.19
C GLY A 215 14.19 6.28 -3.49
N GLY A 216 13.95 7.31 -2.70
CA GLY A 216 14.75 8.54 -2.76
C GLY A 216 16.15 8.34 -2.19
N GLU A 217 17.04 9.28 -2.48
CA GLU A 217 18.26 9.36 -1.70
C GLU A 217 17.90 9.80 -0.28
N SER A 218 18.30 9.00 0.71
CA SER A 218 18.26 9.47 2.09
C SER A 218 19.02 10.78 2.12
N LYS A 219 18.38 11.87 2.56
CA LYS A 219 19.12 13.06 2.99
C LYS A 219 20.00 12.57 4.14
N LYS A 220 21.24 12.18 3.85
CA LYS A 220 22.26 12.11 4.90
C LYS A 220 22.17 13.45 5.60
N GLU A 221 21.93 13.47 6.89
CA GLU A 221 22.13 14.73 7.57
C GLU A 221 23.55 15.17 7.23
N LEU A 222 23.74 16.40 6.78
CA LEU A 222 25.08 16.86 6.42
C LEU A 222 26.05 16.69 7.62
N SER A 223 25.51 16.66 8.85
CA SER A 223 26.18 16.30 10.11
C SER A 223 26.79 14.88 10.13
N GLU A 224 26.37 13.97 9.26
CA GLU A 224 26.89 12.59 9.13
C GLU A 224 28.02 12.46 8.12
N LEU A 225 28.23 13.46 7.25
CA LEU A 225 29.40 13.49 6.37
C LEU A 225 30.69 13.67 7.20
N PRO A 226 31.88 13.38 6.67
CA PRO A 226 33.12 13.93 7.20
C PRO A 226 33.02 15.45 7.31
N VAL A 227 33.66 16.04 8.33
CA VAL A 227 33.58 17.49 8.60
C VAL A 227 34.05 18.29 7.39
N GLU A 228 35.11 17.82 6.75
CA GLU A 228 35.75 18.44 5.60
C GLU A 228 34.82 18.46 4.38
N GLU A 229 34.10 17.37 4.13
CA GLU A 229 33.13 17.26 3.04
C GLU A 229 31.91 18.16 3.27
N HIS A 230 31.42 18.23 4.51
CA HIS A 230 30.31 19.12 4.88
C HIS A 230 30.72 20.60 4.71
N ILE A 231 31.93 20.98 5.12
CA ILE A 231 32.44 22.35 4.90
C ILE A 231 32.62 22.63 3.41
N ALA A 232 33.17 21.69 2.64
CA ALA A 232 33.39 21.83 1.20
C ALA A 232 32.07 22.04 0.43
N LEU A 233 31.00 21.38 0.87
CA LEU A 233 29.67 21.53 0.28
C LEU A 233 29.16 22.98 0.43
N TYR A 234 29.23 23.56 1.63
CA TYR A 234 28.84 24.96 1.84
C TYR A 234 29.73 25.97 1.11
N LEU A 235 31.03 25.68 0.96
CA LEU A 235 31.91 26.50 0.13
C LEU A 235 31.48 26.45 -1.35
N SER A 236 31.07 25.28 -1.85
CA SER A 236 30.57 25.13 -3.22
C SER A 236 29.22 25.82 -3.47
N GLU A 237 28.41 25.97 -2.41
CA GLU A 237 27.16 26.75 -2.41
C GLU A 237 27.40 28.27 -2.30
N GLY A 238 28.65 28.72 -2.29
CA GLY A 238 29.02 30.14 -2.31
C GLY A 238 29.11 30.81 -0.94
N LEU A 239 29.06 30.05 0.16
CA LEU A 239 29.33 30.61 1.50
C LEU A 239 30.82 30.89 1.66
N SER A 240 31.16 31.95 2.41
CA SER A 240 32.55 32.14 2.82
C SER A 240 32.98 31.03 3.80
N LYS A 241 34.29 30.77 3.88
CA LYS A 241 34.85 29.75 4.80
C LYS A 241 34.38 29.93 6.25
N MET A 242 34.27 31.16 6.72
CA MET A 242 33.84 31.45 8.09
C MET A 242 32.34 31.21 8.31
N GLU A 243 31.53 31.44 7.29
CA GLU A 243 30.09 31.16 7.31
C GLU A 243 29.80 29.66 7.21
N ALA A 244 30.51 28.95 6.34
CA ALA A 244 30.47 27.50 6.23
C ALA A 244 30.79 26.84 7.58
N ILE A 245 31.93 27.16 8.20
CA ILE A 245 32.33 26.60 9.51
C ILE A 245 31.29 26.94 10.61
N LYS A 246 30.75 28.16 10.62
CA LYS A 246 29.71 28.57 11.58
C LYS A 246 28.42 27.75 11.42
N LYS A 247 28.04 27.44 10.18
CA LYS A 247 26.85 26.66 9.86
C LYS A 247 27.04 25.18 10.22
N VAL A 248 28.17 24.59 9.83
CA VAL A 248 28.55 23.20 10.20
C VAL A 248 28.62 23.02 11.72
N ALA A 249 29.24 23.95 12.46
CA ALA A 249 29.32 23.92 13.93
C ALA A 249 27.94 23.91 14.58
N LYS A 250 27.02 24.75 14.08
CA LYS A 250 25.65 24.85 14.57
C LYS A 250 24.86 23.57 14.30
N GLU A 251 25.00 23.01 13.09
CA GLU A 251 24.26 21.81 12.65
C GLU A 251 24.78 20.52 13.28
N ARG A 252 26.07 20.46 13.65
CA ARG A 252 26.66 19.33 14.38
C ARG A 252 26.62 19.47 15.90
N GLY A 253 26.21 20.63 16.43
CA GLY A 253 26.18 20.90 17.86
C GLY A 253 27.57 20.96 18.52
N VAL A 254 28.62 21.28 17.77
CA VAL A 254 30.02 21.33 18.26
C VAL A 254 30.60 22.75 18.22
N PRO A 255 31.59 23.08 19.07
CA PRO A 255 32.26 24.38 19.03
C PRO A 255 32.99 24.62 17.69
N LYS A 256 33.00 25.86 17.19
CA LYS A 256 33.73 26.21 15.96
C LYS A 256 35.23 25.91 16.01
N SER A 257 35.83 25.89 17.20
CA SER A 257 37.25 25.59 17.42
C SER A 257 37.58 24.10 17.27
N SER A 258 36.56 23.24 17.10
CA SER A 258 36.70 21.80 16.92
C SER A 258 36.50 21.33 15.46
N LEU A 259 36.27 22.29 14.54
CA LEU A 259 36.14 22.10 13.09
C LEU A 259 37.23 22.90 12.37
#